data_AF-A0A1D1XN77-F1
#
_entry.id   AF-A0A1D1XN77-F1
#
_cell.length_a   1.000
_cell.length_b   1.000
_cell.length_c   1.000
_cell.angle_alpha   90.00
_cell.angle_beta   90.00
_cell.angle_gamma   90.00
#
_symmetry.space_group_name_H-M   'P 1'
#
loop_
_entity.id
_entity.type
_entity.pdbx_description
1 polymer ?
#
loop_
_entity_poly.entity_id
_entity_poly.type
_entity_poly.pdbx_seq_one_letter_code
_entity_poly.pdbx_strand_id
1 'polypeptide(L)'
;FRFAILSALARSHLPSHGTAPPSPLQMEASCPPCCSRLGGAAVAASGRPRILSLSAPSRPFCGRRDAWSRSRRLRSSAAAPAAASSPSFDLPPPPIEYDDGDAHDISMFGAKDIANATIGSFADDNMALDAAFNGVAVVDLTHFSRIRVSGEDRVQFLHNQSTANFMSLAEGEGCDTVLVTPTARTIDLTHAWVMKNAIMLLVSPSTSKTITGMLSRYIFFADKVEVNDITEQTCFFVIMGPKSNQVVEALKLDDLIGQPYGTHRHYKVDGMPVTVGVGSILSNDGFSLLMTPASAESIWRNVLQLGAIPMGASGWERLRILQGRPAPGKELTNEYNVLEAGLWMTISLDKGCYKGQETISRLITYDGVKQRLWGIRLSGPVEPGSPIMLDNKKVGVLTSYALGRQDSEHVGMGYIKRQAGSAGVKVTVGKLSGTVVEVPFLCHSLQT
;
A
#
# COMPACT_ATOMS: atom_id res chain seq x y z
N PHE A 1 45.54 3.74 25.57
CA PHE A 1 46.87 3.63 24.97
C PHE A 1 46.96 4.62 23.81
N ARG A 2 47.71 5.70 24.02
CA ARG A 2 48.06 6.73 23.03
C ARG A 2 49.11 6.15 22.08
N PHE A 3 49.07 6.49 20.80
CA PHE A 3 50.29 6.89 20.09
C PHE A 3 49.94 7.82 18.92
N ALA A 4 50.52 9.02 18.99
CA ALA A 4 50.65 9.99 17.94
C ALA A 4 52.14 10.02 17.54
N ILE A 5 52.45 10.26 16.26
CA ILE A 5 53.78 10.69 15.82
C ILE A 5 53.62 11.88 14.84
N LEU A 6 54.41 12.91 15.14
CA LEU A 6 54.62 14.21 14.50
C LEU A 6 55.39 14.09 13.15
N SER A 7 55.01 14.84 12.12
CA SER A 7 55.58 16.13 11.61
C SER A 7 56.79 16.07 10.68
N ALA A 8 56.68 16.74 9.54
CA ALA A 8 57.73 17.62 8.99
C ALA A 8 57.13 18.68 8.04
N LEU A 9 57.51 19.93 8.26
CA LEU A 9 57.16 21.17 7.57
C LEU A 9 58.09 21.43 6.37
N ALA A 10 57.59 22.11 5.33
CA ALA A 10 58.35 23.12 4.60
C ALA A 10 57.43 24.23 4.03
N ARG A 11 57.76 25.46 4.43
CA ARG A 11 57.29 26.79 4.02
C ARG A 11 57.72 27.07 2.56
N SER A 12 57.33 28.09 1.79
CA SER A 12 56.56 29.34 1.88
C SER A 12 56.63 29.99 0.48
N HIS A 13 55.60 30.72 0.03
CA HIS A 13 55.71 32.13 -0.43
C HIS A 13 54.42 32.64 -1.11
N LEU A 14 53.78 33.62 -0.46
CA LEU A 14 53.01 34.73 -1.03
C LEU A 14 53.92 35.97 -1.00
N PRO A 15 53.72 37.00 -1.86
CA PRO A 15 52.79 38.13 -1.61
C PRO A 15 52.00 38.55 -2.89
N SER A 16 50.70 38.85 -2.88
CA SER A 16 49.92 40.03 -2.41
C SER A 16 49.91 41.30 -3.31
N HIS A 17 48.71 41.89 -3.41
CA HIS A 17 48.26 43.19 -3.97
C HIS A 17 47.65 43.11 -5.39
N GLY A 18 46.47 43.65 -5.69
CA GLY A 18 45.50 44.45 -4.93
C GLY A 18 44.57 45.19 -5.91
N THR A 19 43.47 45.72 -5.39
CA THR A 19 42.61 46.81 -5.93
C THR A 19 41.46 46.47 -6.92
N ALA A 20 40.27 46.91 -6.49
CA ALA A 20 39.06 47.22 -7.26
C ALA A 20 38.75 48.73 -6.98
N PRO A 21 37.68 49.35 -7.52
CA PRO A 21 36.94 49.24 -8.80
C PRO A 21 37.07 50.60 -9.58
N PRO A 22 36.24 51.00 -10.60
CA PRO A 22 34.82 51.39 -10.42
C PRO A 22 33.87 51.16 -11.65
N SER A 23 32.56 51.26 -11.41
CA SER A 23 31.47 51.61 -12.36
C SER A 23 31.23 53.15 -12.32
N PRO A 24 30.68 53.88 -13.33
CA PRO A 24 29.26 53.80 -13.76
C PRO A 24 28.92 54.33 -15.20
N LEU A 25 27.61 54.37 -15.55
CA LEU A 25 26.83 55.24 -16.50
C LEU A 25 25.85 54.40 -17.36
N GLN A 26 24.54 54.46 -17.08
CA GLN A 26 23.50 55.35 -17.64
C GLN A 26 23.06 55.02 -19.09
N MET A 27 21.78 54.64 -19.25
CA MET A 27 20.90 55.19 -20.29
C MET A 27 19.44 55.06 -19.86
N GLU A 28 18.78 56.22 -19.78
CA GLU A 28 17.33 56.40 -19.73
C GLU A 28 16.68 56.13 -21.09
N ALA A 29 15.38 55.79 -21.10
CA ALA A 29 14.40 56.41 -22.01
C ALA A 29 12.93 56.06 -21.63
N SER A 30 12.21 57.10 -21.19
CA SER A 30 10.85 57.51 -21.64
C SER A 30 9.60 56.61 -21.46
N CYS A 31 8.73 57.07 -20.56
CA CYS A 31 7.25 57.10 -20.67
C CYS A 31 6.83 58.30 -21.60
N PRO A 32 5.54 58.67 -21.92
CA PRO A 32 4.21 58.30 -21.37
C PRO A 32 3.07 58.25 -22.48
N PRO A 33 1.81 58.76 -22.31
CA PRO A 33 0.61 58.06 -21.75
C PRO A 33 -0.70 58.23 -22.59
N CYS A 34 -1.79 57.56 -22.22
CA CYS A 34 -3.17 58.11 -22.29
C CYS A 34 -4.18 57.19 -21.56
N CYS A 35 -4.83 57.69 -20.50
CA CYS A 35 -6.25 58.11 -20.44
C CYS A 35 -7.27 56.95 -20.46
N SER A 36 -8.34 56.89 -19.68
CA SER A 36 -8.88 57.66 -18.54
C SER A 36 -10.29 57.11 -18.26
N ARG A 37 -10.74 57.17 -16.98
CA ARG A 37 -12.16 57.46 -16.55
C ARG A 37 -13.23 56.36 -16.81
N LEU A 38 -14.25 56.10 -15.97
CA LEU A 38 -14.94 56.69 -14.80
C LEU A 38 -15.55 55.50 -13.99
N GLY A 39 -15.66 55.50 -12.66
CA GLY A 39 -16.60 56.29 -11.81
C GLY A 39 -17.98 55.60 -11.77
N GLY A 40 -18.68 55.33 -10.66
CA GLY A 40 -18.59 55.62 -9.23
C GLY A 40 -19.59 54.70 -8.48
N ALA A 41 -19.37 54.39 -7.20
CA ALA A 41 -19.97 55.03 -6.03
C ALA A 41 -21.28 54.39 -5.50
N ALA A 42 -21.13 53.80 -4.31
CA ALA A 42 -22.02 53.56 -3.18
C ALA A 42 -23.50 53.98 -3.22
N VAL A 43 -24.37 53.22 -2.51
CA VAL A 43 -25.01 53.60 -1.22
C VAL A 43 -25.95 52.47 -0.74
N ALA A 44 -25.96 52.27 0.57
CA ALA A 44 -26.81 51.36 1.33
C ALA A 44 -28.26 51.84 1.45
N ALA A 45 -29.23 50.91 1.53
CA ALA A 45 -30.42 51.09 2.36
C ALA A 45 -31.20 49.77 2.57
N SER A 46 -31.64 49.64 3.82
CA SER A 46 -32.61 48.74 4.43
C SER A 46 -33.90 48.45 3.65
N GLY A 47 -34.48 47.25 3.89
CA GLY A 47 -35.93 47.04 3.71
C GLY A 47 -36.37 45.58 3.72
N ARG A 48 -36.88 45.09 4.87
CA ARG A 48 -37.79 43.93 4.89
C ARG A 48 -39.14 44.36 4.31
N PRO A 49 -39.89 43.42 3.70
CA PRO A 49 -41.22 43.14 4.26
C PRO A 49 -41.56 41.64 4.34
N ARG A 50 -42.70 41.39 4.98
CA ARG A 50 -43.25 40.14 5.48
C ARG A 50 -44.49 39.72 4.64
N ILE A 51 -44.70 38.40 4.54
CA ILE A 51 -45.99 37.65 4.44
C ILE A 51 -46.75 37.67 3.08
N LEU A 52 -46.97 36.47 2.49
CA LEU A 52 -48.30 35.83 2.38
C LEU A 52 -48.20 34.36 1.91
N SER A 53 -49.04 33.55 2.54
CA SER A 53 -49.29 32.10 2.40
C SER A 53 -50.12 31.73 1.16
N LEU A 54 -50.05 30.46 0.72
CA LEU A 54 -51.13 29.63 0.15
C LEU A 54 -50.56 28.20 -0.09
N SER A 55 -50.91 27.22 0.75
CA SER A 55 -51.94 26.17 0.57
C SER A 55 -51.48 24.92 -0.21
N ALA A 56 -51.39 23.80 0.51
CA ALA A 56 -51.31 22.43 -0.03
C ALA A 56 -52.62 22.02 -0.74
N PRO A 57 -52.67 20.85 -1.41
CA PRO A 57 -53.25 19.71 -0.71
C PRO A 57 -52.58 18.35 -0.98
N SER A 58 -53.09 17.40 -0.21
CA SER A 58 -52.60 16.10 0.21
C SER A 58 -53.19 14.88 -0.54
N ARG A 59 -52.46 13.74 -0.46
CA ARG A 59 -52.94 12.34 -0.30
C ARG A 59 -53.58 11.67 -1.56
N PRO A 60 -53.72 10.31 -1.62
CA PRO A 60 -53.77 9.36 -0.50
C PRO A 60 -53.05 7.99 -0.64
N PHE A 61 -53.00 7.40 0.55
CA PHE A 61 -52.83 5.99 0.94
C PHE A 61 -53.99 5.12 0.43
N CYS A 62 -53.74 3.85 0.07
CA CYS A 62 -54.71 2.77 0.25
C CYS A 62 -54.03 1.40 0.32
N GLY A 63 -54.20 0.70 1.44
CA GLY A 63 -53.89 -0.72 1.55
C GLY A 63 -55.08 -1.60 1.17
N ARG A 64 -54.82 -2.89 0.94
CA ARG A 64 -55.76 -3.99 1.19
C ARG A 64 -55.00 -5.32 1.34
N ARG A 65 -55.43 -6.08 2.34
CA ARG A 65 -55.14 -7.51 2.55
C ARG A 65 -55.86 -8.33 1.48
N ASP A 66 -55.31 -9.49 1.13
CA ASP A 66 -56.09 -10.72 0.96
C ASP A 66 -55.20 -11.97 0.98
N ALA A 67 -55.83 -13.08 1.37
CA ALA A 67 -55.25 -14.33 1.83
C ALA A 67 -55.13 -15.40 0.74
N TRP A 68 -54.28 -16.40 1.03
CA TRP A 68 -54.35 -17.81 0.61
C TRP A 68 -54.43 -18.16 -0.88
N SER A 69 -53.37 -18.79 -1.39
CA SER A 69 -53.52 -19.98 -2.23
C SER A 69 -52.29 -20.88 -2.15
N ARG A 70 -52.50 -22.13 -1.72
CA ARG A 70 -51.59 -23.26 -1.93
C ARG A 70 -51.56 -23.60 -3.41
N SER A 71 -50.38 -23.71 -4.01
CA SER A 71 -50.19 -24.46 -5.26
C SER A 71 -49.06 -25.47 -5.08
N ARG A 72 -49.44 -26.73 -5.28
CA ARG A 72 -48.63 -27.95 -5.18
C ARG A 72 -47.84 -28.13 -6.48
N ARG A 73 -46.55 -28.44 -6.34
CA ARG A 73 -45.66 -29.23 -7.23
C ARG A 73 -45.85 -29.15 -8.75
N LEU A 74 -44.76 -28.81 -9.45
CA LEU A 74 -44.23 -29.64 -10.53
C LEU A 74 -42.70 -29.72 -10.42
N ARG A 75 -42.18 -30.94 -10.28
CA ARG A 75 -40.77 -31.27 -10.53
C ARG A 75 -40.58 -31.27 -12.05
N SER A 76 -39.60 -30.54 -12.55
CA SER A 76 -38.97 -30.85 -13.83
C SER A 76 -37.47 -30.93 -13.61
N SER A 77 -36.94 -32.15 -13.75
CA SER A 77 -35.51 -32.40 -13.85
C SER A 77 -34.99 -31.79 -15.15
N ALA A 78 -34.11 -30.81 -15.04
CA ALA A 78 -33.19 -30.46 -16.11
C ALA A 78 -31.78 -30.62 -15.54
N ALA A 79 -31.07 -31.62 -16.03
CA ALA A 79 -29.68 -31.85 -15.71
C ALA A 79 -28.85 -30.65 -16.16
N ALA A 80 -28.22 -29.95 -15.22
CA ALA A 80 -27.20 -28.96 -15.51
C ALA A 80 -25.95 -29.68 -16.04
N PRO A 81 -25.25 -29.14 -17.06
CA PRO A 81 -24.00 -29.71 -17.50
C PRO A 81 -22.98 -29.62 -16.36
N ALA A 82 -22.22 -30.70 -16.16
CA ALA A 82 -21.17 -30.78 -15.15
C ALA A 82 -20.17 -29.63 -15.33
N ALA A 83 -20.18 -28.69 -14.39
CA ALA A 83 -19.12 -27.71 -14.27
C ALA A 83 -17.81 -28.47 -14.06
N ALA A 84 -16.85 -28.26 -14.95
CA ALA A 84 -15.49 -28.76 -14.77
C ALA A 84 -14.98 -28.24 -13.41
N SER A 85 -14.70 -29.16 -12.50
CA SER A 85 -14.23 -28.85 -11.16
C SER A 85 -12.89 -28.13 -11.24
N SER A 86 -12.86 -26.85 -10.86
CA SER A 86 -11.62 -26.12 -10.60
C SER A 86 -10.79 -26.92 -9.59
N PRO A 87 -9.48 -27.13 -9.82
CA PRO A 87 -8.65 -27.85 -8.87
C PRO A 87 -8.58 -27.07 -7.55
N SER A 88 -8.92 -27.73 -6.44
CA SER A 88 -8.77 -27.18 -5.11
C SER A 88 -7.28 -27.02 -4.79
N PHE A 89 -6.81 -25.78 -4.63
CA PHE A 89 -5.54 -25.51 -3.97
C PHE A 89 -5.75 -25.56 -2.45
N ASP A 90 -6.17 -26.73 -1.96
CA ASP A 90 -5.93 -27.07 -0.57
C ASP A 90 -4.48 -27.55 -0.54
N LEU A 91 -3.52 -26.66 -0.25
CA LEU A 91 -2.25 -27.15 0.28
C LEU A 91 -2.64 -27.90 1.57
N PRO A 92 -2.55 -29.25 1.62
CA PRO A 92 -2.70 -29.93 2.89
C PRO A 92 -1.59 -29.39 3.80
N PRO A 93 -1.83 -29.18 5.10
CA PRO A 93 -0.70 -29.02 6.01
C PRO A 93 0.25 -30.21 5.79
N PRO A 94 1.56 -29.99 5.59
CA PRO A 94 2.48 -31.11 5.41
C PRO A 94 2.47 -32.01 6.65
N PRO A 95 2.80 -33.31 6.50
CA PRO A 95 3.04 -34.18 7.64
C PRO A 95 4.08 -33.57 8.59
N ILE A 96 3.94 -33.81 9.89
CA ILE A 96 4.78 -33.25 10.97
C ILE A 96 6.26 -33.68 10.87
N GLU A 97 6.60 -34.56 9.94
CA GLU A 97 7.97 -34.99 9.66
C GLU A 97 8.40 -34.48 8.28
N TYR A 98 8.77 -33.20 8.22
CA TYR A 98 9.64 -32.69 7.16
C TYR A 98 11.01 -32.47 7.79
N ASP A 99 11.99 -33.23 7.30
CA ASP A 99 13.39 -33.16 7.70
C ASP A 99 13.92 -31.74 7.44
N ASP A 100 14.50 -31.09 8.45
CA ASP A 100 15.05 -29.73 8.47
C ASP A 100 16.34 -29.61 7.62
N GLY A 101 16.32 -30.16 6.43
CA GLY A 101 17.49 -30.31 5.57
C GLY A 101 17.13 -30.06 4.12
N ASP A 102 16.76 -28.81 3.80
CA ASP A 102 17.11 -28.12 2.56
C ASP A 102 16.28 -26.84 2.45
N ALA A 103 16.74 -25.77 3.08
CA ALA A 103 16.38 -24.42 2.65
C ALA A 103 16.94 -24.25 1.23
N HIS A 104 16.13 -24.58 0.22
CA HIS A 104 16.53 -24.44 -1.18
C HIS A 104 16.72 -22.96 -1.50
N ASP A 105 17.99 -22.61 -1.56
CA ASP A 105 18.55 -21.29 -1.82
C ASP A 105 18.17 -20.83 -3.24
N ILE A 106 17.16 -19.97 -3.37
CA ILE A 106 16.79 -19.29 -4.64
C ILE A 106 17.85 -18.20 -4.99
N SER A 107 19.03 -18.24 -4.38
CA SER A 107 20.16 -17.31 -4.61
C SER A 107 20.76 -17.39 -6.02
N MET A 108 20.35 -18.33 -6.88
CA MET A 108 21.03 -18.60 -8.15
C MET A 108 20.39 -17.94 -9.39
N PHE A 109 20.21 -16.60 -9.40
CA PHE A 109 19.90 -15.86 -10.66
C PHE A 109 20.49 -14.43 -10.71
N GLY A 110 21.74 -14.25 -10.26
CA GLY A 110 22.44 -12.94 -10.38
C GLY A 110 22.18 -11.96 -9.23
N ALA A 111 21.68 -12.47 -8.10
CA ALA A 111 21.51 -11.73 -6.85
C ALA A 111 22.85 -11.17 -6.33
N LYS A 112 22.84 -9.91 -5.89
CA LYS A 112 23.89 -9.28 -5.09
C LYS A 112 23.30 -8.87 -3.73
N ASP A 113 24.15 -8.83 -2.71
CA ASP A 113 23.80 -8.42 -1.34
C ASP A 113 22.66 -9.24 -0.71
N ILE A 114 22.90 -10.53 -0.51
CA ILE A 114 21.96 -11.43 0.17
C ILE A 114 22.06 -11.21 1.68
N ALA A 115 20.97 -10.80 2.33
CA ALA A 115 20.86 -10.71 3.78
C ALA A 115 19.55 -11.33 4.25
N ASN A 116 19.60 -12.23 5.24
CA ASN A 116 18.44 -12.90 5.83
C ASN A 116 17.47 -13.50 4.77
N ALA A 117 17.99 -14.26 3.80
CA ALA A 117 17.22 -14.85 2.70
C ALA A 117 16.46 -13.83 1.81
N THR A 118 16.84 -12.55 1.87
CA THR A 118 16.32 -11.48 1.01
C THR A 118 17.40 -11.03 0.04
N ILE A 119 17.05 -10.90 -1.24
CA ILE A 119 17.95 -10.43 -2.28
C ILE A 119 17.96 -8.90 -2.27
N GLY A 120 19.12 -8.29 -1.97
CA GLY A 120 19.28 -6.84 -1.92
C GLY A 120 19.05 -6.18 -3.29
N SER A 121 19.77 -6.63 -4.31
CA SER A 121 19.69 -6.10 -5.69
C SER A 121 20.05 -7.17 -6.73
N PHE A 122 19.60 -6.99 -7.98
CA PHE A 122 19.97 -7.84 -9.14
C PHE A 122 20.85 -7.09 -10.17
N ALA A 123 21.71 -6.19 -9.67
CA ALA A 123 22.68 -5.34 -10.38
C ALA A 123 22.24 -3.89 -10.63
N ASP A 124 21.10 -3.63 -11.28
CA ASP A 124 20.66 -2.26 -11.60
C ASP A 124 19.21 -2.00 -11.14
N ASP A 125 19.09 -1.39 -9.96
CA ASP A 125 17.81 -1.00 -9.37
C ASP A 125 17.06 0.04 -10.22
N ASN A 126 17.77 0.87 -11.00
CA ASN A 126 17.15 1.87 -11.86
C ASN A 126 16.49 1.21 -13.06
N MET A 127 17.13 0.21 -13.67
CA MET A 127 16.50 -0.59 -14.72
C MET A 127 15.26 -1.33 -14.21
N ALA A 128 15.34 -1.92 -13.02
CA ALA A 128 14.22 -2.65 -12.44
C ALA A 128 13.04 -1.71 -12.09
N LEU A 129 13.33 -0.51 -11.55
CA LEU A 129 12.33 0.52 -11.33
C LEU A 129 11.73 1.04 -12.64
N ASP A 130 12.54 1.32 -13.65
CA ASP A 130 12.04 1.75 -14.96
C ASP A 130 11.09 0.69 -15.55
N ALA A 131 11.45 -0.60 -15.45
CA ALA A 131 10.61 -1.70 -15.88
C ALA A 131 9.27 -1.74 -15.13
N ALA A 132 9.22 -1.39 -13.84
CA ALA A 132 7.96 -1.30 -13.09
C ALA A 132 7.01 -0.19 -13.62
N PHE A 133 7.52 0.84 -14.30
CA PHE A 133 6.70 1.92 -14.88
C PHE A 133 6.48 1.79 -16.40
N ASN A 134 7.44 1.22 -17.12
CA ASN A 134 7.49 1.25 -18.59
C ASN A 134 7.55 -0.15 -19.24
N GLY A 135 7.72 -1.20 -18.44
CA GLY A 135 7.91 -2.57 -18.91
C GLY A 135 7.22 -3.59 -18.01
N VAL A 136 7.98 -4.60 -17.59
CA VAL A 136 7.57 -5.57 -16.59
C VAL A 136 8.73 -5.87 -15.64
N ALA A 137 8.45 -5.80 -14.34
CA ALA A 137 9.37 -6.17 -13.28
C ALA A 137 8.82 -7.36 -12.50
N VAL A 138 9.71 -8.19 -11.97
CA VAL A 138 9.37 -9.30 -11.06
C VAL A 138 10.15 -9.17 -9.76
N VAL A 139 9.47 -9.36 -8.63
CA VAL A 139 10.06 -9.30 -7.29
C VAL A 139 9.80 -10.60 -6.56
N ASP A 140 10.83 -11.12 -5.91
CA ASP A 140 10.68 -12.19 -4.93
C ASP A 140 10.35 -11.59 -3.55
N LEU A 141 9.14 -11.86 -3.07
CA LEU A 141 8.66 -11.48 -1.74
C LEU A 141 8.45 -12.71 -0.85
N THR A 142 9.15 -13.82 -1.09
CA THR A 142 9.06 -15.05 -0.28
C THR A 142 9.43 -14.82 1.19
N HIS A 143 10.15 -13.75 1.51
CA HIS A 143 10.43 -13.35 2.89
C HIS A 143 9.21 -12.74 3.62
N PHE A 144 8.19 -12.24 2.91
CA PHE A 144 6.93 -11.78 3.53
C PHE A 144 6.18 -12.97 4.10
N SER A 145 5.60 -12.84 5.29
CA SER A 145 4.99 -13.98 5.95
C SER A 145 3.59 -14.27 5.44
N ARG A 146 3.26 -15.55 5.30
CA ARG A 146 1.94 -16.02 4.85
C ARG A 146 1.26 -16.76 5.98
N ILE A 147 0.26 -16.13 6.59
CA ILE A 147 -0.53 -16.71 7.67
C ILE A 147 -1.82 -17.28 7.07
N ARG A 148 -2.00 -18.59 7.20
CA ARG A 148 -3.22 -19.30 6.82
C ARG A 148 -4.18 -19.36 7.99
N VAL A 149 -5.39 -18.86 7.79
CA VAL A 149 -6.49 -18.96 8.76
C VAL A 149 -7.56 -19.91 8.22
N SER A 150 -7.71 -21.07 8.83
CA SER A 150 -8.63 -22.14 8.42
C SER A 150 -9.71 -22.42 9.47
N GLY A 151 -10.67 -23.28 9.12
CA GLY A 151 -11.78 -23.66 9.99
C GLY A 151 -13.10 -22.99 9.62
N GLU A 152 -14.22 -23.50 10.15
CA GLU A 152 -15.57 -23.06 9.80
C GLU A 152 -15.82 -21.58 10.17
N ASP A 153 -15.23 -21.11 11.27
CA ASP A 153 -15.48 -19.76 11.80
C ASP A 153 -14.46 -18.71 11.29
N ARG A 154 -13.53 -19.09 10.39
CA ARG A 154 -12.41 -18.25 9.94
C ARG A 154 -12.81 -16.87 9.43
N VAL A 155 -13.93 -16.78 8.70
CA VAL A 155 -14.42 -15.53 8.09
C VAL A 155 -14.90 -14.58 9.19
N GLN A 156 -15.76 -15.07 10.08
CA GLN A 156 -16.30 -14.30 11.20
C GLN A 156 -15.19 -13.88 12.18
N PHE A 157 -14.24 -14.79 12.43
CA PHE A 157 -13.07 -14.51 13.26
C PHE A 157 -12.25 -13.34 12.70
N LEU A 158 -11.81 -13.42 11.43
CA LEU A 158 -11.03 -12.34 10.82
C LEU A 158 -11.83 -11.04 10.63
N HIS A 159 -13.15 -11.13 10.38
CA HIS A 159 -14.03 -9.97 10.39
C HIS A 159 -13.96 -9.21 11.72
N ASN A 160 -13.87 -9.91 12.84
CA ASN A 160 -13.81 -9.30 14.18
C ASN A 160 -12.39 -8.82 14.57
N GLN A 161 -11.34 -9.41 14.00
CA GLN A 161 -9.95 -9.10 14.33
C GLN A 161 -9.31 -7.99 13.48
N SER A 162 -9.94 -7.59 12.38
CA SER A 162 -9.35 -6.68 11.38
C SER A 162 -10.25 -5.51 11.04
N THR A 163 -9.81 -4.55 10.23
CA THR A 163 -10.63 -3.38 9.83
C THR A 163 -11.52 -3.63 8.60
N ALA A 164 -11.20 -4.59 7.74
CA ALA A 164 -11.97 -4.88 6.52
C ALA A 164 -13.24 -5.73 6.77
N ASN A 165 -14.20 -5.66 5.85
CA ASN A 165 -15.43 -6.46 5.92
C ASN A 165 -15.25 -7.82 5.23
N PHE A 166 -14.77 -8.82 5.96
CA PHE A 166 -14.64 -10.19 5.41
C PHE A 166 -15.97 -10.89 5.10
N MET A 167 -17.09 -10.42 5.65
CA MET A 167 -18.41 -11.05 5.44
C MET A 167 -19.03 -10.68 4.08
N SER A 168 -18.49 -9.65 3.41
CA SER A 168 -18.91 -9.26 2.06
C SER A 168 -18.08 -9.91 0.96
N LEU A 169 -17.04 -10.68 1.31
CA LEU A 169 -16.13 -11.30 0.35
C LEU A 169 -16.52 -12.77 0.08
N ALA A 170 -16.43 -13.17 -1.18
CA ALA A 170 -16.63 -14.53 -1.65
C ALA A 170 -15.30 -15.27 -1.89
N GLU A 171 -15.40 -16.58 -2.14
CA GLU A 171 -14.25 -17.39 -2.59
C GLU A 171 -13.67 -16.80 -3.89
N GLY A 172 -12.35 -16.66 -3.95
CA GLY A 172 -11.65 -16.08 -5.08
C GLY A 172 -11.57 -14.55 -5.03
N GLU A 173 -12.06 -13.91 -3.96
CA GLU A 173 -11.91 -12.47 -3.73
C GLU A 173 -10.87 -12.17 -2.64
N GLY A 174 -10.43 -10.92 -2.59
CA GLY A 174 -9.41 -10.48 -1.67
C GLY A 174 -9.55 -9.02 -1.31
N CYS A 175 -8.84 -8.60 -0.26
CA CYS A 175 -8.86 -7.20 0.17
C CYS A 175 -7.56 -6.83 0.89
N ASP A 176 -7.30 -5.53 1.00
CA ASP A 176 -6.36 -4.99 1.96
C ASP A 176 -7.08 -4.68 3.28
N THR A 177 -6.46 -5.06 4.39
CA THR A 177 -6.97 -4.80 5.74
C THR A 177 -5.85 -4.37 6.67
N VAL A 178 -6.18 -3.60 7.69
CA VAL A 178 -5.23 -3.24 8.74
C VAL A 178 -5.52 -4.06 9.98
N LEU A 179 -4.46 -4.60 10.57
CA LEU A 179 -4.52 -5.18 11.91
C LEU A 179 -4.13 -4.12 12.93
N VAL A 180 -4.98 -3.92 13.93
CA VAL A 180 -4.83 -2.86 14.91
C VAL A 180 -4.83 -3.37 16.35
N THR A 181 -4.26 -2.57 17.25
CA THR A 181 -4.42 -2.77 18.69
C THR A 181 -5.84 -2.40 19.14
N PRO A 182 -6.27 -2.76 20.37
CA PRO A 182 -7.55 -2.28 20.93
C PRO A 182 -7.69 -0.75 20.97
N THR A 183 -6.56 -0.03 20.98
CA THR A 183 -6.49 1.44 20.94
C THR A 183 -6.29 1.99 19.52
N ALA A 184 -6.60 1.20 18.49
CA ALA A 184 -6.51 1.55 17.07
C ALA A 184 -5.11 1.97 16.58
N ARG A 185 -4.06 1.47 17.22
CA ARG A 185 -2.68 1.63 16.71
C ARG A 185 -2.42 0.60 15.62
N THR A 186 -1.79 1.03 14.54
CA THR A 186 -1.51 0.19 13.38
C THR A 186 -0.39 -0.79 13.70
N ILE A 187 -0.66 -2.08 13.49
CA ILE A 187 0.35 -3.14 13.62
C ILE A 187 0.90 -3.45 12.24
N ASP A 188 0.01 -3.70 11.27
CA ASP A 188 0.40 -4.01 9.90
C ASP A 188 -0.73 -3.73 8.92
N LEU A 189 -0.35 -3.50 7.66
CA LEU A 189 -1.24 -3.43 6.50
C LEU A 189 -1.10 -4.73 5.71
N THR A 190 -2.11 -5.57 5.84
CA THR A 190 -2.15 -6.96 5.39
C THR A 190 -2.95 -7.08 4.10
N HIS A 191 -2.47 -7.90 3.17
CA HIS A 191 -3.25 -8.31 2.01
C HIS A 191 -3.89 -9.68 2.28
N ALA A 192 -5.15 -9.87 1.92
CA ALA A 192 -5.91 -11.08 2.22
C ALA A 192 -6.57 -11.70 0.98
N TRP A 193 -6.51 -13.02 0.86
CA TRP A 193 -7.23 -13.81 -0.14
C TRP A 193 -8.18 -14.78 0.54
N VAL A 194 -9.47 -14.71 0.18
CA VAL A 194 -10.51 -15.63 0.65
C VAL A 194 -10.54 -16.86 -0.26
N MET A 195 -9.89 -17.93 0.18
CA MET A 195 -9.89 -19.22 -0.50
C MET A 195 -11.06 -20.09 -0.02
N LYS A 196 -11.30 -21.19 -0.72
CA LYS A 196 -12.39 -22.13 -0.43
C LYS A 196 -12.46 -22.57 1.03
N ASN A 197 -11.34 -22.98 1.61
CA ASN A 197 -11.26 -23.55 2.97
C ASN A 197 -10.38 -22.75 3.93
N ALA A 198 -9.81 -21.64 3.47
CA ALA A 198 -8.89 -20.83 4.26
C ALA A 198 -8.96 -19.36 3.83
N ILE A 199 -8.46 -18.47 4.69
CA ILE A 199 -8.11 -17.11 4.31
C ILE A 199 -6.59 -17.00 4.43
N MET A 200 -5.94 -16.59 3.36
CA MET A 200 -4.50 -16.36 3.32
C MET A 200 -4.22 -14.89 3.61
N LEU A 201 -3.40 -14.61 4.61
CA LEU A 201 -2.94 -13.27 4.95
C LEU A 201 -1.45 -13.13 4.58
N LEU A 202 -1.11 -12.15 3.75
CA LEU A 202 0.25 -11.72 3.51
C LEU A 202 0.58 -10.56 4.45
N VAL A 203 1.52 -10.79 5.37
CA VAL A 203 1.92 -9.84 6.41
C VAL A 203 3.40 -9.52 6.30
N SER A 204 3.80 -8.38 6.87
CA SER A 204 5.19 -7.97 6.90
C SER A 204 6.02 -8.96 7.74
N PRO A 205 7.27 -9.28 7.35
CA PRO A 205 8.10 -10.25 8.07
C PRO A 205 8.31 -9.87 9.55
N SER A 206 8.46 -8.57 9.82
CA SER A 206 8.71 -8.04 11.17
C SER A 206 7.52 -8.19 12.13
N THR A 207 6.30 -8.37 11.63
CA THR A 207 5.06 -8.40 12.41
C THR A 207 4.45 -9.79 12.50
N SER A 208 4.95 -10.79 11.75
CA SER A 208 4.39 -12.13 11.69
C SER A 208 4.15 -12.75 13.08
N LYS A 209 5.20 -12.88 13.90
CA LYS A 209 5.09 -13.47 15.26
C LYS A 209 4.09 -12.71 16.13
N THR A 210 4.05 -11.38 16.02
CA THR A 210 3.11 -10.54 16.77
C THR A 210 1.67 -10.79 16.33
N ILE A 211 1.43 -10.90 15.02
CA ILE A 211 0.11 -11.13 14.43
C ILE A 211 -0.36 -12.56 14.74
N THR A 212 0.45 -13.58 14.45
CA THR A 212 0.11 -14.98 14.75
C THR A 212 -0.21 -15.15 16.23
N GLY A 213 0.69 -14.69 17.12
CA GLY A 213 0.45 -14.76 18.56
C GLY A 213 -0.75 -13.93 19.04
N MET A 214 -1.08 -12.83 18.35
CA MET A 214 -2.30 -12.09 18.63
C MET A 214 -3.53 -12.90 18.23
N LEU A 215 -3.61 -13.37 16.99
CA LEU A 215 -4.75 -14.12 16.48
C LEU A 215 -4.99 -15.35 17.35
N SER A 216 -3.96 -16.15 17.63
CA SER A 216 -4.07 -17.34 18.48
C SER A 216 -4.62 -17.04 19.88
N ARG A 217 -4.32 -15.88 20.48
CA ARG A 217 -4.86 -15.49 21.80
C ARG A 217 -6.35 -15.19 21.80
N TYR A 218 -6.94 -14.87 20.65
CA TYR A 218 -8.36 -14.58 20.51
C TYR A 218 -9.18 -15.79 20.05
N ILE A 219 -8.55 -16.94 19.84
CA ILE A 219 -9.24 -18.20 19.58
C ILE A 219 -9.67 -18.79 20.93
N PHE A 220 -10.97 -18.91 21.14
CA PHE A 220 -11.54 -19.57 22.31
C PHE A 220 -11.80 -21.05 22.02
N PHE A 221 -11.97 -21.86 23.06
CA PHE A 221 -12.16 -23.32 22.94
C PHE A 221 -13.35 -23.76 22.07
N ALA A 222 -14.33 -22.87 21.85
CA ALA A 222 -15.51 -23.13 21.03
C ALA A 222 -15.34 -22.69 19.57
N ASP A 223 -14.31 -21.91 19.26
CA ASP A 223 -14.07 -21.40 17.91
C ASP A 223 -13.43 -22.49 17.05
N LYS A 224 -14.02 -22.76 15.88
CA LYS A 224 -13.44 -23.66 14.87
C LYS A 224 -12.52 -22.86 13.96
N VAL A 225 -11.39 -22.42 14.51
CA VAL A 225 -10.37 -21.63 13.80
C VAL A 225 -8.99 -22.17 14.09
N GLU A 226 -8.18 -22.28 13.04
CA GLU A 226 -6.75 -22.58 13.13
C GLU A 226 -5.96 -21.47 12.44
N VAL A 227 -4.82 -21.11 13.02
CA VAL A 227 -3.92 -20.08 12.48
C VAL A 227 -2.54 -20.69 12.35
N ASN A 228 -2.07 -20.85 11.12
CA ASN A 228 -0.80 -21.47 10.80
C ASN A 228 0.06 -20.51 9.98
N ASP A 229 1.30 -20.30 10.40
CA ASP A 229 2.28 -19.62 9.57
C ASP A 229 2.82 -20.62 8.54
N ILE A 230 2.56 -20.38 7.25
CA ILE A 230 2.99 -21.23 6.13
C ILE A 230 4.15 -20.62 5.33
N THR A 231 4.93 -19.75 5.97
CA THR A 231 6.02 -18.98 5.36
C THR A 231 7.19 -19.84 4.88
N GLU A 232 7.45 -20.99 5.48
CA GLU A 232 8.54 -21.85 5.03
C GLU A 232 8.09 -22.84 3.93
N GLN A 233 6.78 -23.02 3.77
CA GLN A 233 6.20 -24.02 2.86
C GLN A 233 5.77 -23.43 1.50
N THR A 234 5.88 -22.12 1.33
CA THR A 234 5.40 -21.43 0.12
C THR A 234 6.42 -20.41 -0.39
N CYS A 235 6.20 -19.88 -1.59
CA CYS A 235 6.92 -18.75 -2.17
C CYS A 235 5.90 -17.73 -2.66
N PHE A 236 6.28 -16.45 -2.67
CA PHE A 236 5.39 -15.37 -3.08
C PHE A 236 6.12 -14.40 -4.00
N PHE A 237 5.71 -14.36 -5.27
CA PHE A 237 6.28 -13.46 -6.27
C PHE A 237 5.28 -12.40 -6.67
N VAL A 238 5.79 -11.24 -7.08
CA VAL A 238 4.96 -10.18 -7.64
C VAL A 238 5.50 -9.78 -9.00
N ILE A 239 4.61 -9.74 -9.99
CA ILE A 239 4.87 -9.24 -11.34
C ILE A 239 4.14 -7.92 -11.49
N MET A 240 4.81 -6.87 -11.95
CA MET A 240 4.22 -5.54 -12.03
C MET A 240 4.71 -4.77 -13.27
N GLY A 241 4.04 -3.68 -13.57
CA GLY A 241 4.31 -2.82 -14.72
C GLY A 241 3.31 -3.01 -15.86
N PRO A 242 3.21 -2.04 -16.78
CA PRO A 242 2.16 -1.99 -17.78
C PRO A 242 2.16 -3.18 -18.76
N LYS A 243 3.27 -3.93 -18.86
CA LYS A 243 3.38 -5.13 -19.70
C LYS A 243 3.16 -6.44 -18.94
N SER A 244 2.78 -6.41 -17.66
CA SER A 244 2.54 -7.62 -16.86
C SER A 244 1.49 -8.55 -17.46
N ASN A 245 0.45 -7.99 -18.11
CA ASN A 245 -0.60 -8.78 -18.77
C ASN A 245 -0.03 -9.70 -19.85
N GLN A 246 0.97 -9.27 -20.62
CA GLN A 246 1.59 -10.09 -21.67
C GLN A 246 2.30 -11.32 -21.10
N VAL A 247 2.92 -11.18 -19.93
CA VAL A 247 3.58 -12.29 -19.23
C VAL A 247 2.54 -13.29 -18.73
N VAL A 248 1.45 -12.80 -18.14
CA VAL A 248 0.37 -13.63 -17.61
C VAL A 248 -0.42 -14.33 -18.73
N GLU A 249 -0.65 -13.68 -19.87
CA GLU A 249 -1.19 -14.31 -21.09
C GLU A 249 -0.30 -15.44 -21.59
N ALA A 250 1.02 -15.22 -21.67
CA ALA A 250 1.97 -16.24 -22.11
C ALA A 250 2.01 -17.45 -21.16
N LEU A 251 1.74 -17.24 -19.87
CA LEU A 251 1.60 -18.30 -18.86
C LEU A 251 0.20 -18.95 -18.85
N LYS A 252 -0.73 -18.51 -19.71
CA LYS A 252 -2.12 -18.99 -19.81
C LYS A 252 -2.95 -18.74 -18.54
N LEU A 253 -2.83 -17.51 -18.02
CA LEU A 253 -3.47 -17.04 -16.79
C LEU A 253 -4.39 -15.82 -17.07
N ASP A 254 -4.87 -15.70 -18.31
CA ASP A 254 -5.47 -14.49 -18.88
C ASP A 254 -6.86 -14.13 -18.34
N ASP A 255 -7.58 -15.05 -17.71
CA ASP A 255 -8.92 -14.81 -17.14
C ASP A 255 -8.93 -13.84 -15.96
N LEU A 256 -7.76 -13.55 -15.36
CA LEU A 256 -7.58 -12.51 -14.34
C LEU A 256 -7.39 -11.11 -14.91
N ILE A 257 -7.11 -10.97 -16.20
CA ILE A 257 -6.86 -9.65 -16.80
C ILE A 257 -8.15 -8.83 -16.77
N GLY A 258 -8.06 -7.64 -16.18
CA GLY A 258 -9.19 -6.72 -16.02
C GLY A 258 -10.16 -7.10 -14.89
N GLN A 259 -9.87 -8.15 -14.11
CA GLN A 259 -10.64 -8.45 -12.90
C GLN A 259 -10.32 -7.44 -11.78
N PRO A 260 -11.23 -7.25 -10.80
CA PRO A 260 -10.98 -6.39 -9.65
C PRO A 260 -9.76 -6.79 -8.83
N TYR A 261 -9.13 -5.83 -8.17
CA TYR A 261 -7.99 -6.06 -7.26
C TYR A 261 -8.33 -7.11 -6.20
N GLY A 262 -7.38 -8.00 -5.90
CA GLY A 262 -7.59 -9.09 -4.94
C GLY A 262 -8.35 -10.29 -5.49
N THR A 263 -8.93 -10.20 -6.69
CA THR A 263 -9.47 -11.39 -7.39
C THR A 263 -8.34 -12.37 -7.61
N HIS A 264 -8.54 -13.63 -7.22
CA HIS A 264 -7.55 -14.68 -7.37
C HIS A 264 -8.16 -16.00 -7.83
N ARG A 265 -7.31 -16.82 -8.44
CA ARG A 265 -7.65 -18.09 -9.06
C ARG A 265 -6.50 -19.09 -8.87
N HIS A 266 -6.83 -20.37 -8.99
CA HIS A 266 -5.87 -21.47 -8.89
C HIS A 266 -5.61 -22.07 -10.28
N TYR A 267 -4.34 -22.22 -10.63
CA TYR A 267 -3.86 -22.67 -11.93
C TYR A 267 -2.87 -23.82 -11.80
N LYS A 268 -2.50 -24.36 -12.95
CA LYS A 268 -1.34 -25.25 -13.09
C LYS A 268 -0.41 -24.68 -14.15
N VAL A 269 0.81 -24.36 -13.74
CA VAL A 269 1.91 -23.95 -14.64
C VAL A 269 2.91 -25.10 -14.67
N ASP A 270 3.19 -25.65 -15.85
CA ASP A 270 4.03 -26.85 -16.03
C ASP A 270 3.58 -28.05 -15.16
N GLY A 271 2.27 -28.19 -14.95
CA GLY A 271 1.68 -29.23 -14.11
C GLY A 271 1.72 -28.96 -12.60
N MET A 272 2.44 -27.91 -12.16
CA MET A 272 2.58 -27.53 -10.77
C MET A 272 1.54 -26.48 -10.35
N PRO A 273 0.98 -26.60 -9.14
CA PRO A 273 -0.14 -25.75 -8.73
C PRO A 273 0.33 -24.36 -8.28
N VAL A 274 -0.35 -23.33 -8.77
CA VAL A 274 -0.04 -21.91 -8.49
C VAL A 274 -1.34 -21.16 -8.23
N THR A 275 -1.37 -20.31 -7.21
CA THR A 275 -2.45 -19.34 -7.03
C THR A 275 -1.99 -17.99 -7.54
N VAL A 276 -2.80 -17.35 -8.38
CA VAL A 276 -2.48 -16.04 -8.95
C VAL A 276 -3.61 -15.09 -8.60
N GLY A 277 -3.26 -13.89 -8.15
CA GLY A 277 -4.21 -12.83 -7.82
C GLY A 277 -3.86 -11.52 -8.51
N VAL A 278 -4.88 -10.72 -8.78
CA VAL A 278 -4.74 -9.38 -9.37
C VAL A 278 -4.16 -8.42 -8.35
N GLY A 279 -3.14 -7.68 -8.79
CA GLY A 279 -2.48 -6.64 -8.05
C GLY A 279 -1.13 -7.05 -7.49
N SER A 280 -0.33 -6.04 -7.15
CA SER A 280 1.09 -6.18 -6.76
C SER A 280 1.35 -5.87 -5.29
N ILE A 281 0.31 -5.82 -4.45
CA ILE A 281 0.28 -5.22 -3.10
C ILE A 281 0.66 -3.72 -3.04
N LEU A 282 1.34 -3.15 -4.04
CA LEU A 282 1.60 -1.70 -4.15
C LEU A 282 0.65 -1.00 -5.13
N SER A 283 0.09 -1.74 -6.08
CA SER A 283 -0.79 -1.21 -7.12
C SER A 283 -1.85 -2.23 -7.53
N ASN A 284 -2.90 -1.73 -8.16
CA ASN A 284 -3.92 -2.59 -8.80
C ASN A 284 -3.36 -3.27 -10.05
N ASP A 285 -2.40 -2.62 -10.71
CA ASP A 285 -1.70 -3.19 -11.85
C ASP A 285 -0.71 -4.26 -11.39
N GLY A 286 -0.62 -5.35 -12.16
CA GLY A 286 0.25 -6.47 -11.88
C GLY A 286 -0.48 -7.68 -11.30
N PHE A 287 0.30 -8.67 -10.90
CA PHE A 287 -0.17 -9.95 -10.40
C PHE A 287 0.72 -10.45 -9.27
N SER A 288 0.11 -11.11 -8.29
CA SER A 288 0.78 -11.76 -7.18
C SER A 288 0.62 -13.27 -7.31
N LEU A 289 1.70 -14.02 -7.13
CA LEU A 289 1.73 -15.46 -7.32
C LEU A 289 2.15 -16.14 -6.01
N LEU A 290 1.31 -17.04 -5.51
CA LEU A 290 1.58 -17.91 -4.37
C LEU A 290 1.76 -19.34 -4.86
N MET A 291 2.88 -19.97 -4.48
CA MET A 291 3.25 -21.30 -4.97
C MET A 291 4.06 -22.07 -3.93
N THR A 292 4.39 -23.33 -4.23
CA THR A 292 5.37 -24.10 -3.44
C THR A 292 6.80 -23.80 -3.92
N PRO A 293 7.83 -24.04 -3.08
CA PRO A 293 9.23 -23.88 -3.49
C PRO A 293 9.59 -24.67 -4.76
N ALA A 294 9.04 -25.88 -4.92
CA ALA A 294 9.24 -26.70 -6.11
C ALA A 294 8.78 -26.02 -7.42
N SER A 295 7.78 -25.15 -7.34
CA SER A 295 7.24 -24.42 -8.51
C SER A 295 7.98 -23.12 -8.80
N ALA A 296 8.61 -22.55 -7.77
CA ALA A 296 9.14 -21.19 -7.77
C ALA A 296 10.24 -21.00 -8.83
N GLU A 297 11.20 -21.92 -8.91
CA GLU A 297 12.31 -21.80 -9.85
C GLU A 297 11.85 -21.80 -11.32
N SER A 298 10.89 -22.68 -11.66
CA SER A 298 10.37 -22.76 -13.04
C SER A 298 9.64 -21.47 -13.42
N ILE A 299 8.79 -20.97 -12.52
CA ILE A 299 8.01 -19.75 -12.75
C ILE A 299 8.92 -18.54 -12.87
N TRP A 300 9.90 -18.40 -11.98
CA TRP A 300 10.87 -17.31 -12.02
C TRP A 300 11.59 -17.28 -13.38
N ARG A 301 12.13 -18.43 -13.81
CA ARG A 301 12.83 -18.55 -15.10
C ARG A 301 11.94 -18.21 -16.29
N ASN A 302 10.70 -18.70 -16.30
CA ASN A 302 9.75 -18.43 -17.37
C ASN A 302 9.41 -16.93 -17.45
N VAL A 303 9.18 -16.28 -16.31
CA VAL A 303 8.89 -14.84 -16.23
C VAL A 303 10.07 -14.01 -16.72
N LEU A 304 11.31 -14.38 -16.38
CA LEU A 304 12.51 -13.72 -16.90
C LEU A 304 12.68 -13.90 -18.41
N GLN A 305 12.43 -15.11 -18.94
CA GLN A 305 12.49 -15.38 -20.39
C GLN A 305 11.45 -14.57 -21.18
N LEU A 306 10.33 -14.23 -20.55
CA LEU A 306 9.29 -13.36 -21.11
C LEU A 306 9.63 -11.86 -21.00
N GLY A 307 10.83 -11.52 -20.53
CA GLY A 307 11.36 -10.15 -20.53
C GLY A 307 11.12 -9.37 -19.24
N ALA A 308 10.68 -10.03 -18.16
CA ALA A 308 10.62 -9.38 -16.86
C ALA A 308 12.02 -9.09 -16.31
N ILE A 309 12.19 -7.91 -15.71
CA ILE A 309 13.43 -7.50 -15.05
C ILE A 309 13.32 -7.83 -13.56
N PRO A 310 14.26 -8.58 -12.96
CA PRO A 310 14.21 -8.90 -11.55
C PRO A 310 14.53 -7.64 -10.71
N MET A 311 13.75 -7.43 -9.66
CA MET A 311 13.89 -6.32 -8.73
C MET A 311 14.19 -6.85 -7.33
N GLY A 312 15.25 -6.34 -6.71
CA GLY A 312 15.64 -6.67 -5.34
C GLY A 312 14.96 -5.79 -4.29
N ALA A 313 15.25 -6.04 -3.02
CA ALA A 313 14.67 -5.34 -1.89
C ALA A 313 14.92 -3.82 -1.89
N SER A 314 16.08 -3.35 -2.38
CA SER A 314 16.35 -1.91 -2.49
C SER A 314 15.45 -1.23 -3.53
N GLY A 315 15.32 -1.83 -4.72
CA GLY A 315 14.39 -1.39 -5.76
C GLY A 315 12.93 -1.43 -5.28
N TRP A 316 12.55 -2.50 -4.57
CA TRP A 316 11.22 -2.65 -3.98
C TRP A 316 10.92 -1.57 -2.93
N GLU A 317 11.88 -1.26 -2.04
CA GLU A 317 11.72 -0.21 -1.04
C GLU A 317 11.59 1.19 -1.67
N ARG A 318 12.37 1.47 -2.72
CA ARG A 318 12.24 2.71 -3.51
C ARG A 318 10.84 2.80 -4.13
N LEU A 319 10.36 1.70 -4.74
CA LEU A 319 9.03 1.66 -5.35
C LEU A 319 7.94 1.82 -4.29
N ARG A 320 8.05 1.17 -3.14
CA ARG A 320 7.11 1.31 -2.01
C ARG A 320 6.97 2.77 -1.59
N ILE A 321 8.08 3.49 -1.44
CA ILE A 321 8.09 4.92 -1.05
C ILE A 321 7.49 5.79 -2.16
N LEU A 322 7.82 5.53 -3.42
CA LEU A 322 7.25 6.24 -4.58
C LEU A 322 5.74 6.05 -4.68
N GLN A 323 5.26 4.84 -4.44
CA GLN A 323 3.83 4.52 -4.40
C GLN A 323 3.18 5.05 -3.12
N GLY A 324 3.91 5.17 -2.02
CA GLY A 324 3.42 5.68 -0.75
C GLY A 324 2.75 4.63 0.12
N ARG A 325 3.08 3.34 -0.03
CA ARG A 325 2.54 2.29 0.86
C ARG A 325 3.26 2.32 2.22
N PRO A 326 2.56 2.56 3.33
CA PRO A 326 3.19 2.59 4.66
C PRO A 326 3.66 1.19 5.10
N ALA A 327 4.75 1.12 5.86
CA ALA A 327 5.31 -0.15 6.37
C ALA A 327 5.46 -0.17 7.90
N PRO A 328 5.38 -1.36 8.54
CA PRO A 328 5.69 -1.53 9.97
C PRO A 328 7.09 -1.06 10.34
N GLY A 329 7.20 -0.45 11.52
CA GLY A 329 8.47 0.10 12.03
C GLY A 329 8.90 1.42 11.38
N LYS A 330 8.20 1.87 10.32
CA LYS A 330 8.40 3.16 9.67
C LYS A 330 7.15 4.02 9.86
N GLU A 331 6.19 3.91 8.95
CA GLU A 331 4.94 4.66 8.99
C GLU A 331 3.88 4.02 9.88
N LEU A 332 3.89 2.69 10.02
CA LEU A 332 2.96 1.95 10.87
C LEU A 332 3.65 1.65 12.22
N THR A 333 3.32 2.47 13.22
CA THR A 333 3.87 2.37 14.57
C THR A 333 2.77 2.59 15.61
N ASN A 334 3.13 2.46 16.90
CA ASN A 334 2.22 2.77 18.00
C ASN A 334 1.93 4.27 18.18
N GLU A 335 2.65 5.14 17.47
CA GLU A 335 2.46 6.59 17.54
C GLU A 335 1.28 7.06 16.68
N TYR A 336 1.09 6.38 15.55
CA TYR A 336 0.11 6.74 14.53
C TYR A 336 -1.14 5.87 14.62
N ASN A 337 -2.26 6.37 14.13
CA ASN A 337 -3.46 5.58 13.94
C ASN A 337 -3.74 5.36 12.45
N VAL A 338 -4.64 4.41 12.16
CA VAL A 338 -4.94 3.98 10.79
C VAL A 338 -5.44 5.11 9.88
N LEU A 339 -6.17 6.09 10.44
CA LEU A 339 -6.72 7.22 9.69
C LEU A 339 -5.63 8.26 9.38
N GLU A 340 -4.70 8.48 10.31
CA GLU A 340 -3.53 9.33 10.10
C GLU A 340 -2.60 8.75 9.02
N ALA A 341 -2.46 7.42 8.97
CA ALA A 341 -1.69 6.72 7.94
C ALA A 341 -2.32 6.81 6.54
N GLY A 342 -3.52 7.40 6.40
CA GLY A 342 -4.22 7.54 5.12
C GLY A 342 -4.91 6.26 4.65
N LEU A 343 -5.03 5.23 5.50
CA LEU A 343 -5.52 3.90 5.12
C LEU A 343 -7.05 3.77 5.17
N TRP A 344 -7.77 4.85 4.86
CA TRP A 344 -9.24 4.91 4.95
C TRP A 344 -9.94 3.83 4.12
N MET A 345 -9.39 3.52 2.94
CA MET A 345 -9.90 2.50 2.02
C MET A 345 -9.84 1.06 2.56
N THR A 346 -9.11 0.82 3.65
CA THR A 346 -8.94 -0.52 4.25
C THR A 346 -9.85 -0.73 5.47
N ILE A 347 -10.72 0.24 5.76
CA ILE A 347 -11.59 0.25 6.93
C ILE A 347 -13.04 0.22 6.47
N SER A 348 -13.77 -0.79 6.92
CA SER A 348 -15.22 -0.78 6.79
C SER A 348 -15.83 -0.05 8.00
N LEU A 349 -16.50 1.08 7.71
CA LEU A 349 -17.21 1.87 8.72
C LEU A 349 -18.62 1.34 8.99
N ASP A 350 -19.15 0.53 8.06
CA ASP A 350 -20.53 0.04 8.08
C ASP A 350 -20.65 -1.42 8.54
N LYS A 351 -19.57 -2.02 9.04
CA LYS A 351 -19.57 -3.39 9.58
C LYS A 351 -19.79 -3.43 11.10
N GLY A 352 -19.97 -4.65 11.61
CA GLY A 352 -20.13 -4.92 13.04
C GLY A 352 -18.88 -4.64 13.87
N CYS A 353 -18.93 -5.06 15.14
CA CYS A 353 -17.84 -4.81 16.09
C CYS A 353 -16.53 -5.46 15.66
N TYR A 354 -15.46 -4.67 15.63
CA TYR A 354 -14.11 -5.16 15.41
C TYR A 354 -13.11 -4.49 16.35
N LYS A 355 -11.94 -5.10 16.48
CA LYS A 355 -10.87 -4.62 17.35
C LYS A 355 -10.46 -3.19 16.98
N GLY A 356 -10.48 -2.27 17.97
CA GLY A 356 -10.10 -0.87 17.78
C GLY A 356 -11.18 0.03 17.17
N GLN A 357 -12.35 -0.50 16.80
CA GLN A 357 -13.44 0.26 16.18
C GLN A 357 -13.86 1.48 17.00
N GLU A 358 -13.99 1.35 18.32
CA GLU A 358 -14.45 2.46 19.18
C GLU A 358 -13.53 3.68 19.06
N THR A 359 -12.22 3.46 19.04
CA THR A 359 -11.24 4.54 18.91
C THR A 359 -11.31 5.17 17.52
N ILE A 360 -11.40 4.36 16.46
CA ILE A 360 -11.56 4.84 15.07
C ILE A 360 -12.83 5.66 14.93
N SER A 361 -13.96 5.16 15.43
CA SER A 361 -15.27 5.80 15.33
C SER A 361 -15.30 7.15 16.06
N ARG A 362 -14.66 7.24 17.24
CA ARG A 362 -14.51 8.51 17.96
C ARG A 362 -13.66 9.51 17.17
N LEU A 363 -12.55 9.08 16.57
CA LEU A 363 -11.72 9.96 15.74
C LEU A 363 -12.50 10.52 14.55
N ILE A 364 -13.36 9.72 13.92
CA ILE A 364 -14.21 10.17 12.81
C ILE A 364 -15.28 11.14 13.32
N THR A 365 -16.02 10.76 14.37
CA THR A 365 -17.15 11.51 14.92
C THR A 365 -16.76 12.92 15.37
N TYR A 366 -15.59 13.06 16.00
CA TYR A 366 -15.12 14.33 16.54
C TYR A 366 -14.09 15.04 15.65
N ASP A 367 -13.93 14.60 14.39
CA ASP A 367 -12.92 15.12 13.46
C ASP A 367 -11.50 15.18 14.09
N GLY A 368 -11.17 14.14 14.85
CA GLY A 368 -10.01 14.08 15.74
C GLY A 368 -8.68 13.74 15.07
N VAL A 369 -8.64 13.58 13.75
CA VAL A 369 -7.42 13.26 12.99
C VAL A 369 -6.56 14.53 12.86
N LYS A 370 -5.41 14.56 13.55
CA LYS A 370 -4.59 15.77 13.69
C LYS A 370 -3.45 15.86 12.68
N GLN A 371 -3.12 14.77 12.01
CA GLN A 371 -2.02 14.65 11.06
C GLN A 371 -2.35 13.63 9.98
N ARG A 372 -1.62 13.68 8.86
CA ARG A 372 -1.76 12.77 7.74
C ARG A 372 -0.37 12.38 7.22
N LEU A 373 -0.23 11.15 6.75
CA LEU A 373 0.94 10.68 6.02
C LEU A 373 0.96 11.23 4.59
N TRP A 374 2.10 11.77 4.17
CA TRP A 374 2.30 12.36 2.85
C TRP A 374 3.59 11.85 2.20
N GLY A 375 3.63 11.90 0.87
CA GLY A 375 4.90 11.88 0.14
C GLY A 375 5.56 13.25 0.14
N ILE A 376 6.88 13.27 0.03
CA ILE A 376 7.69 14.48 0.01
C ILE A 376 8.77 14.32 -1.05
N ARG A 377 8.79 15.19 -2.06
CA ARG A 377 9.93 15.33 -2.97
C ARG A 377 10.97 16.24 -2.33
N LEU A 378 12.21 15.78 -2.24
CA LEU A 378 13.29 16.43 -1.51
C LEU A 378 14.35 16.96 -2.48
N SER A 379 15.10 17.97 -2.05
CA SER A 379 16.21 18.52 -2.84
C SER A 379 17.53 17.74 -2.69
N GLY A 380 17.56 16.69 -1.87
CA GLY A 380 18.77 15.95 -1.52
C GLY A 380 18.52 14.85 -0.49
N PRO A 381 19.59 14.12 -0.10
CA PRO A 381 19.50 13.05 0.89
C PRO A 381 19.22 13.56 2.30
N VAL A 382 18.31 12.90 3.01
CA VAL A 382 17.90 13.28 4.37
C VAL A 382 17.61 12.04 5.20
N GLU A 383 17.99 12.10 6.47
CA GLU A 383 17.76 10.99 7.39
C GLU A 383 16.29 10.93 7.85
N PRO A 384 15.66 9.75 7.86
CA PRO A 384 14.42 9.51 8.59
C PRO A 384 14.52 9.99 10.05
N GLY A 385 13.41 10.48 10.60
CA GLY A 385 13.34 11.16 11.90
C GLY A 385 13.60 12.66 11.83
N SER A 386 14.06 13.19 10.68
CA SER A 386 14.26 14.63 10.49
C SER A 386 12.95 15.42 10.66
N PRO A 387 12.97 16.57 11.36
CA PRO A 387 11.78 17.38 11.55
C PRO A 387 11.35 18.04 10.23
N ILE A 388 10.03 18.04 9.98
CA ILE A 388 9.41 18.77 8.89
C ILE A 388 8.94 20.12 9.44
N MET A 389 9.39 21.19 8.79
CA MET A 389 9.17 22.58 9.20
C MET A 389 8.41 23.34 8.10
N LEU A 390 7.46 24.18 8.51
CA LEU A 390 6.77 25.16 7.67
C LEU A 390 6.84 26.50 8.40
N ASP A 391 7.32 27.56 7.74
CA ASP A 391 7.51 28.89 8.33
C ASP A 391 8.22 28.86 9.70
N ASN A 392 9.33 28.11 9.79
CA ASN A 392 10.11 27.87 11.01
C ASN A 392 9.36 27.19 12.18
N LYS A 393 8.18 26.61 11.94
CA LYS A 393 7.42 25.84 12.93
C LYS A 393 7.47 24.35 12.60
N LYS A 394 7.67 23.51 13.61
CA LYS A 394 7.61 22.05 13.44
C LYS A 394 6.18 21.58 13.17
N VAL A 395 5.98 21.08 11.96
CA VAL A 395 4.69 20.56 11.47
C VAL A 395 4.66 19.06 11.31
N GLY A 396 5.80 18.37 11.40
CA GLY A 396 5.85 16.93 11.17
C GLY A 396 7.20 16.28 11.40
N VAL A 397 7.30 15.03 10.95
CA VAL A 397 8.52 14.21 10.95
C VAL A 397 8.58 13.35 9.70
N LEU A 398 9.77 13.26 9.11
CA LEU A 398 10.04 12.35 8.01
C LEU A 398 10.18 10.91 8.54
N THR A 399 9.55 9.94 7.91
CA THR A 399 9.55 8.53 8.35
C THR A 399 10.33 7.61 7.41
N SER A 400 10.35 7.91 6.11
CA SER A 400 11.08 7.15 5.10
C SER A 400 11.79 8.08 4.11
N TYR A 401 12.89 7.59 3.54
CA TYR A 401 13.66 8.27 2.50
C TYR A 401 14.21 7.25 1.50
N ALA A 402 14.23 7.61 0.22
CA ALA A 402 14.85 6.86 -0.86
C ALA A 402 15.21 7.76 -2.04
N LEU A 403 16.02 7.22 -2.96
CA LEU A 403 16.15 7.78 -4.31
C LEU A 403 14.84 7.56 -5.09
N GLY A 404 14.50 8.52 -5.94
CA GLY A 404 13.31 8.49 -6.80
C GLY A 404 13.47 7.54 -7.98
N ARG A 405 12.86 7.86 -9.14
CA ARG A 405 13.02 7.02 -10.35
C ARG A 405 14.40 7.15 -10.95
N GLN A 406 15.00 8.33 -10.82
CA GLN A 406 16.37 8.62 -11.20
C GLN A 406 17.21 8.90 -9.94
N ASP A 407 18.51 8.67 -10.00
CA ASP A 407 19.41 8.88 -8.85
C ASP A 407 19.53 10.36 -8.42
N SER A 408 19.14 11.29 -9.29
CA SER A 408 19.07 12.72 -8.98
C SER A 408 17.79 13.12 -8.22
N GLU A 409 16.78 12.24 -8.20
CA GLU A 409 15.52 12.47 -7.51
C GLU A 409 15.61 11.94 -6.09
N HIS A 410 15.10 12.71 -5.14
CA HIS A 410 15.03 12.33 -3.74
C HIS A 410 13.58 12.36 -3.29
N VAL A 411 13.12 11.27 -2.69
CA VAL A 411 11.73 11.12 -2.23
C VAL A 411 11.69 10.58 -0.81
N GLY A 412 10.61 10.87 -0.11
CA GLY A 412 10.39 10.36 1.21
C GLY A 412 8.92 10.37 1.58
N MET A 413 8.62 9.82 2.76
CA MET A 413 7.30 9.85 3.37
C MET A 413 7.41 10.49 4.75
N GLY A 414 6.35 11.14 5.21
CA GLY A 414 6.32 11.71 6.55
C GLY A 414 4.94 12.16 6.99
N TYR A 415 4.75 12.22 8.31
CA TYR A 415 3.51 12.71 8.91
C TYR A 415 3.57 14.22 9.04
N ILE A 416 2.54 14.90 8.54
CA ILE A 416 2.39 16.36 8.62
C ILE A 416 1.05 16.66 9.29
N LYS A 417 1.06 17.62 10.22
CA LYS A 417 -0.17 18.13 10.87
C LYS A 417 -1.19 18.56 9.82
N ARG A 418 -2.45 18.19 10.02
CA ARG A 418 -3.55 18.37 9.06
C ARG A 418 -3.70 19.82 8.59
N GLN A 419 -3.52 20.78 9.49
CA GLN A 419 -3.63 22.22 9.18
C GLN A 419 -2.49 22.76 8.30
N ALA A 420 -1.39 22.02 8.18
CA ALA A 420 -0.19 22.42 7.45
C ALA A 420 0.11 21.55 6.22
N GLY A 421 -0.59 20.42 6.06
CA GLY A 421 -0.38 19.46 4.99
C GLY A 421 -1.38 19.64 3.85
N SER A 422 -0.88 20.03 2.68
CA SER A 422 -1.61 19.92 1.42
C SER A 422 -0.62 19.72 0.26
N ALA A 423 -1.09 19.15 -0.84
CA ALA A 423 -0.25 18.92 -2.02
C ALA A 423 0.31 20.25 -2.56
N GLY A 424 1.59 20.25 -2.91
CA GLY A 424 2.31 21.42 -3.43
C GLY A 424 2.88 22.36 -2.36
N VAL A 425 2.60 22.14 -1.07
CA VAL A 425 3.19 22.94 0.01
C VAL A 425 4.69 22.71 0.07
N LYS A 426 5.45 23.82 0.10
CA LYS A 426 6.90 23.79 0.31
C LYS A 426 7.21 23.72 1.80
N VAL A 427 8.06 22.78 2.18
CA VAL A 427 8.50 22.54 3.55
C VAL A 427 10.02 22.49 3.61
N THR A 428 10.57 22.65 4.81
CA THR A 428 11.98 22.36 5.10
C THR A 428 12.07 21.08 5.90
N VAL A 429 12.82 20.10 5.43
CA VAL A 429 13.05 18.82 6.12
C VAL A 429 14.50 18.75 6.56
N GLY A 430 14.73 18.83 7.88
CA GLY A 430 16.08 19.03 8.41
C GLY A 430 16.66 20.37 7.91
N LYS A 431 17.59 20.31 6.95
CA LYS A 431 18.20 21.48 6.30
C LYS A 431 17.86 21.61 4.80
N LEU A 432 17.06 20.70 4.27
CA LEU A 432 16.78 20.61 2.84
C LEU A 432 15.38 21.12 2.51
N SER A 433 15.19 21.57 1.28
CA SER A 433 13.86 21.94 0.78
C SER A 433 13.11 20.69 0.34
N GLY A 434 11.82 20.66 0.63
CA GLY A 434 10.90 19.61 0.19
C GLY A 434 9.59 20.18 -0.34
N THR A 435 8.92 19.42 -1.18
CA THR A 435 7.55 19.71 -1.65
C THR A 435 6.67 18.52 -1.29
N VAL A 436 5.58 18.79 -0.57
CA VAL A 436 4.58 17.80 -0.21
C VAL A 436 3.83 17.37 -1.47
N VAL A 437 3.69 16.07 -1.66
CA VAL A 437 3.01 15.48 -2.82
C VAL A 437 2.02 14.41 -2.37
N GLU A 438 0.92 14.29 -3.12
CA GLU A 438 0.07 13.12 -3.04
C GLU A 438 0.81 11.92 -3.61
N VAL A 439 0.60 10.76 -3.01
CA VAL A 439 1.24 9.50 -3.42
C VAL A 439 0.19 8.52 -3.92
N PRO A 440 0.49 7.76 -4.98
CA PRO A 440 -0.49 6.90 -5.65
C PRO A 440 -1.28 6.04 -4.66
N PHE A 441 -0.63 5.19 -3.87
CA PHE A 441 -1.24 4.21 -2.96
C PHE A 441 -2.26 4.82 -1.99
N LEU A 442 -1.98 6.02 -1.46
CA LEU A 442 -2.88 6.71 -0.52
C LEU A 442 -4.00 7.50 -1.21
N CYS A 443 -3.98 7.60 -2.55
CA CYS A 443 -4.92 8.39 -3.34
C CYS A 443 -5.87 7.55 -4.19
N HIS A 444 -5.49 6.32 -4.56
CA HIS A 444 -6.40 5.48 -5.33
C HIS A 444 -7.54 5.00 -4.43
N SER A 445 -8.78 5.18 -4.89
CA SER A 445 -9.86 4.34 -4.41
C SER A 445 -9.56 2.92 -4.89
N LEU A 446 -9.28 1.99 -3.97
CA LEU A 446 -9.43 0.58 -4.28
C LEU A 446 -10.91 0.40 -4.60
N GLN A 447 -11.24 0.32 -5.89
CA GLN A 447 -12.56 -0.10 -6.34
C GLN A 447 -12.73 -1.51 -5.81
N THR A 448 -13.53 -1.63 -4.75
CA THR A 448 -13.98 -2.89 -4.18
C THR A 448 -15.34 -3.19 -4.76
#